data_AF-A0A0U1LPY8-F1
#
_entry.id   AF-A0A0U1LPY8-F1
#
_cell.length_a   1.000
_cell.length_b   1.000
_cell.length_c   1.000
_cell.angle_alpha   90.00
_cell.angle_beta   90.00
_cell.angle_gamma   90.00
#
_symmetry.space_group_name_H-M   'P 1'
#
loop_
_entity.id
_entity.type
_entity.pdbx_description
1 polymer ?
#
loop_
_entity_poly.entity_id
_entity_poly.type
_entity_poly.pdbx_seq_one_letter_code
_entity_poly.pdbx_strand_id
1 'polypeptide(L)'
;MQPFQFLPMTFVPVLLFTSYTNLNGFERDSAGIGAAWSGLYLLLASRRKQAFMKKWGARGIVRGTTMGLCFVNMVAGGLTYALGKKEEDDEE
;
A
#
# COMPACT_ATOMS: atom_id res chain seq x y z
N MET A 1 15.20 -4.04 -23.64
CA MET A 1 14.24 -2.99 -23.23
C MET A 1 13.02 -3.72 -22.67
N GLN A 2 12.69 -3.54 -21.40
CA GLN A 2 11.47 -4.15 -20.84
C GLN A 2 10.26 -3.37 -21.38
N PRO A 3 9.26 -4.06 -21.96
CA PRO A 3 8.09 -3.39 -22.52
C PRO A 3 7.30 -2.66 -21.43
N PHE A 4 6.59 -1.61 -21.83
CA PHE A 4 5.72 -0.84 -20.95
C PHE A 4 4.71 -1.77 -20.27
N GLN A 5 4.85 -1.93 -18.95
CA GLN A 5 3.94 -2.76 -18.16
C GLN A 5 2.88 -1.84 -17.57
N PHE A 6 1.64 -1.98 -18.05
CA PHE A 6 0.52 -1.12 -17.62
C PHE A 6 0.32 -1.11 -16.10
N LEU A 7 0.40 -2.29 -15.46
CA LEU A 7 0.12 -2.47 -14.03
C LEU A 7 1.10 -1.77 -13.07
N PRO A 8 2.44 -1.86 -13.24
CA PRO A 8 3.36 -1.04 -12.45
C PRO A 8 3.29 0.44 -12.84
N MET A 9 2.92 0.78 -14.07
CA MET A 9 2.85 2.18 -14.49
C MET A 9 1.70 2.94 -13.82
N THR A 10 0.62 2.26 -13.39
CA THR A 10 -0.46 2.91 -12.62
C THR A 10 -0.03 3.37 -11.24
N PHE A 11 1.10 2.88 -10.72
CA PHE A 11 1.62 3.30 -9.41
C PHE A 11 2.09 4.77 -9.43
N VAL A 12 2.65 5.23 -10.57
CA VAL A 12 3.18 6.60 -10.71
C VAL A 12 2.12 7.69 -10.51
N PRO A 13 0.98 7.69 -11.24
CA PRO A 13 -0.04 8.73 -11.04
C PRO A 13 -0.68 8.68 -9.65
N VAL A 14 -0.78 7.49 -9.05
CA VAL A 14 -1.36 7.31 -7.71
C VAL A 14 -0.43 7.89 -6.65
N LEU A 15 0.89 7.64 -6.74
CA LEU A 15 1.86 8.21 -5.81
C LEU A 15 1.91 9.74 -5.89
N LEU A 16 1.80 10.29 -7.11
CA LEU A 16 1.73 11.74 -7.30
C LEU A 16 0.45 12.31 -6.69
N PHE A 17 -0.69 11.62 -6.87
CA PHE A 17 -1.95 12.02 -6.26
C PHE A 17 -1.89 11.98 -4.73
N THR A 18 -1.37 10.89 -4.16
CA THR A 18 -1.20 10.76 -2.71
C THR A 18 -0.24 11.80 -2.15
N SER A 19 0.84 12.14 -2.85
CA SER A 19 1.74 13.22 -2.41
C SER A 19 1.06 14.58 -2.47
N TYR A 20 0.24 14.83 -3.49
CA TYR A 20 -0.52 16.07 -3.61
C TYR A 20 -1.60 16.22 -2.54
N THR A 21 -2.31 15.14 -2.20
CA THR A 21 -3.34 15.17 -1.14
C THR A 21 -2.72 15.29 0.25
N ASN A 22 -1.56 14.67 0.47
CA ASN A 22 -0.80 14.80 1.71
C ASN A 22 -0.35 16.25 1.94
N LEU A 23 0.16 16.92 0.90
CA LEU A 23 0.55 18.34 0.97
C LEU A 23 -0.63 19.31 1.14
N ASN A 24 -1.87 18.88 0.82
CA ASN A 24 -3.09 19.69 0.97
C ASN A 24 -3.79 19.51 2.34
N GLY A 25 -3.15 18.86 3.31
CA GLY A 25 -3.73 18.63 4.65
C GLY A 25 -4.69 17.43 4.72
N PHE A 26 -4.98 16.74 3.61
CA PHE A 26 -5.81 15.53 3.61
C PHE A 26 -5.01 14.29 4.01
N GLU A 27 -4.41 14.31 5.20
CA GLU A 27 -3.59 13.21 5.72
C GLU A 27 -4.39 11.93 5.90
N ARG A 28 -5.66 12.06 6.31
CA ARG A 28 -6.56 10.95 6.55
C ARG A 28 -6.96 10.20 5.28
N ASP A 29 -7.29 10.93 4.22
CA ASP A 29 -7.62 10.32 2.92
C ASP A 29 -6.39 9.71 2.26
N SER A 30 -5.23 10.36 2.42
CA SER A 30 -3.94 9.83 1.96
C SER A 30 -3.58 8.51 2.66
N ALA A 31 -3.83 8.41 3.97
CA ALA A 31 -3.66 7.18 4.75
C ALA A 31 -4.63 6.07 4.29
N GLY A 32 -5.88 6.41 4.01
CA GLY A 32 -6.88 5.48 3.47
C GLY A 32 -6.51 4.94 2.08
N ILE A 33 -6.03 5.80 1.19
CA ILE A 33 -5.55 5.41 -0.15
C ILE A 33 -4.34 4.47 -0.02
N GLY A 34 -3.36 4.81 0.83
CA GLY A 34 -2.19 3.95 1.09
C GLY A 34 -2.57 2.57 1.64
N ALA A 35 -3.56 2.52 2.54
CA ALA A 35 -4.08 1.27 3.09
C ALA A 35 -4.77 0.41 2.01
N ALA A 36 -5.61 1.02 1.18
CA ALA A 36 -6.31 0.34 0.10
C ALA A 36 -5.34 -0.26 -0.92
N TRP A 37 -4.26 0.46 -1.27
CA TRP A 37 -3.23 0.00 -2.18
C TRP A 37 -2.37 -1.14 -1.59
N SER A 38 -2.01 -1.01 -0.32
CA SER A 38 -1.28 -2.07 0.40
C SER A 38 -2.13 -3.34 0.50
N GLY A 39 -3.43 -3.20 0.78
CA GLY A 39 -4.39 -4.31 0.80
C GLY A 39 -4.62 -4.94 -0.57
N LEU A 40 -4.71 -4.13 -1.63
CA LEU A 40 -4.82 -4.63 -3.00
C LEU A 40 -3.61 -5.47 -3.40
N TYR A 41 -2.39 -5.01 -3.07
CA TYR A 41 -1.18 -5.78 -3.31
C TYR A 41 -1.20 -7.11 -2.55
N LEU A 42 -1.65 -7.09 -1.30
CA LEU A 42 -1.76 -8.29 -0.46
C LEU A 42 -2.78 -9.29 -1.01
N LEU A 43 -3.91 -8.81 -1.51
CA LEU A 43 -4.95 -9.61 -2.15
C LEU A 43 -4.45 -10.24 -3.46
N LEU A 44 -3.71 -9.50 -4.29
CA LEU A 44 -3.11 -10.04 -5.51
C LEU A 44 -1.99 -11.04 -5.20
N ALA A 45 -1.17 -10.72 -4.21
CA ALA A 45 -0.04 -11.54 -3.81
C ALA A 45 -0.48 -12.82 -3.10
N SER A 46 -1.60 -12.84 -2.38
CA SER A 46 -2.13 -14.06 -1.75
C SER A 46 -2.70 -15.04 -2.78
N ARG A 47 -3.28 -14.55 -3.89
CA ARG A 47 -3.86 -15.40 -4.95
C ARG A 47 -2.84 -16.16 -5.81
N ARG A 48 -1.57 -15.74 -5.80
CA ARG A 48 -0.51 -16.41 -6.59
C ARG A 48 -0.03 -17.70 -5.90
N LYS A 49 -0.49 -18.86 -6.39
CA LYS A 49 0.01 -20.20 -6.02
C LYS A 49 1.51 -20.32 -6.38
N GLN A 50 2.37 -20.52 -5.37
CA GLN A 50 3.79 -20.81 -5.55
C GLN A 50 4.14 -22.18 -5.00
N ALA A 51 4.91 -22.96 -5.78
CA ALA A 51 5.47 -24.24 -5.33
C ALA A 51 6.27 -24.04 -4.04
N PHE A 52 6.06 -24.91 -3.05
CA PHE A 52 6.56 -24.76 -1.69
C PHE A 52 8.10 -24.62 -1.63
N MET A 53 8.81 -25.26 -2.56
CA MET A 53 10.28 -25.15 -2.68
C MET A 53 10.77 -23.76 -3.10
N LYS A 54 9.97 -22.97 -3.82
CA LYS A 54 10.34 -21.58 -4.19
C LYS A 54 10.08 -20.56 -3.07
N LYS A 55 9.44 -20.97 -1.95
CA LYS A 55 9.16 -20.09 -0.82
C LYS A 55 10.40 -19.79 0.04
N TRP A 56 11.39 -20.68 0.04
CA TRP A 56 12.62 -20.56 0.84
C TRP A 56 13.81 -19.93 0.09
N GLY A 57 13.66 -19.57 -1.19
CA GLY A 57 14.68 -18.84 -1.93
C GLY A 57 14.65 -17.33 -1.63
N ALA A 58 15.70 -16.60 -2.05
CA ALA A 58 15.79 -15.13 -1.89
C ALA A 58 14.52 -14.39 -2.38
N ARG A 59 13.92 -14.84 -3.50
CA ARG A 59 12.67 -14.28 -4.04
C ARG A 59 11.45 -14.57 -3.17
N GLY A 60 11.44 -15.67 -2.42
CA GLY A 60 10.39 -16.02 -1.47
C GLY A 60 10.45 -15.16 -0.22
N ILE A 61 11.65 -14.93 0.32
CA ILE A 61 11.89 -14.04 1.47
C ILE A 61 11.48 -12.60 1.12
N VAL A 62 12.00 -12.04 0.02
CA VAL A 62 11.68 -10.67 -0.41
C VAL A 62 10.17 -10.50 -0.61
N ARG A 63 9.48 -11.50 -1.15
CA ARG A 63 8.02 -11.45 -1.29
C ARG A 63 7.32 -11.52 0.06
N GLY A 64 7.75 -12.39 0.95
CA GLY A 64 7.21 -12.53 2.30
C GLY A 64 7.34 -11.24 3.10
N THR A 65 8.53 -10.61 3.06
CA THR A 65 8.77 -9.32 3.72
C THR A 65 7.91 -8.21 3.12
N THR A 66 7.79 -8.15 1.78
CA THR A 66 6.94 -7.16 1.11
C THR A 66 5.47 -7.35 1.49
N MET A 67 4.97 -8.58 1.53
CA MET A 67 3.60 -8.88 1.95
C MET A 67 3.36 -8.52 3.42
N GLY A 68 4.32 -8.80 4.31
CA GLY A 68 4.25 -8.40 5.72
C GLY A 68 4.23 -6.89 5.91
N LEU A 69 5.09 -6.18 5.18
CA LEU A 69 5.17 -4.72 5.24
C LEU A 69 3.91 -4.05 4.69
N CYS A 70 3.32 -4.60 3.62
CA CYS A 70 2.01 -4.16 3.12
C CYS A 70 0.88 -4.47 4.10
N PHE A 71 0.94 -5.59 4.83
CA PHE A 71 -0.05 -5.91 5.84
C PHE A 71 -0.05 -4.89 6.97
N VAL A 72 1.14 -4.56 7.48
CA VAL A 72 1.31 -3.56 8.54
C VAL A 72 0.81 -2.19 8.07
N ASN A 73 1.17 -1.76 6.86
CA ASN A 73 0.69 -0.50 6.29
C ASN A 73 -0.83 -0.50 6.05
N MET A 74 -1.42 -1.60 5.61
CA MET A 74 -2.86 -1.73 5.43
C MET A 74 -3.60 -1.61 6.76
N VAL A 75 -3.11 -2.28 7.81
CA VAL A 75 -3.72 -2.24 9.14
C VAL A 75 -3.53 -0.86 9.77
N ALA A 76 -2.32 -0.29 9.73
CA ALA A 76 -2.05 1.03 10.29
C ALA A 76 -2.82 2.15 9.55
N GLY A 77 -2.77 2.15 8.22
CA GLY A 77 -3.51 3.10 7.37
C GLY A 77 -5.04 2.91 7.47
N GLY A 78 -5.51 1.66 7.59
CA GLY A 78 -6.92 1.36 7.76
C GLY A 78 -7.45 1.78 9.13
N LEU A 79 -6.67 1.58 10.19
CA LEU A 79 -7.01 2.03 11.55
C LEU A 79 -6.96 3.56 11.66
N THR A 80 -5.98 4.23 11.06
CA THR A 80 -5.93 5.70 11.04
C THR A 80 -7.08 6.29 10.22
N TYR A 81 -7.47 5.66 9.11
CA TYR A 81 -8.66 6.07 8.36
C TYR A 81 -9.98 5.85 9.13
N ALA A 82 -10.14 4.68 9.76
CA ALA A 82 -11.39 4.29 10.42
C ALA A 82 -11.56 4.86 11.84
N LEU A 83 -10.48 4.90 12.62
CA LEU A 83 -10.46 5.33 14.03
C LEU A 83 -9.77 6.67 14.25
N GLY A 84 -9.12 7.25 13.23
CA GLY A 84 -8.62 8.62 13.32
C GLY A 84 -9.74 9.48 13.86
N LYS A 85 -9.55 10.13 14.99
CA LYS A 85 -10.54 11.08 15.47
C LYS A 85 -10.24 12.40 14.75
N LYS A 86 -11.28 13.21 14.55
CA LYS A 86 -11.21 14.51 13.89
C LYS A 86 -10.32 15.43 14.75
N GLU A 87 -9.01 15.45 14.51
CA GLU A 87 -8.06 16.43 15.06
C GLU A 87 -7.83 17.55 14.02
N GLU A 88 -8.91 18.01 13.39
CA GLU A 88 -8.94 19.25 12.58
C GLU A 88 -10.05 20.19 13.09
N ASP A 89 -10.37 20.13 14.38
CA ASP A 89 -11.08 21.21 15.09
C ASP A 89 -10.19 21.89 16.15
N ASP A 90 -8.89 21.57 16.24
CA ASP A 90 -7.95 22.23 17.15
C ASP A 90 -6.63 22.55 16.43
N GLU A 91 -6.63 23.51 15.51
CA GLU A 91 -5.51 24.46 15.28
C GLU A 91 -5.96 25.54 14.27
N GLU A 92 -6.16 26.74 14.82
CA GLU A 92 -5.85 28.00 14.13
C GLU A 92 -4.44 27.99 13.53
#